data_AF-A0A8B3RL41-F1
#
_entry.id   AF-A0A8B3RL41-F1
#
_cell.length_a   1.000
_cell.length_b   1.000
_cell.length_c   1.000
_cell.angle_alpha   90.00
_cell.angle_beta   90.00
_cell.angle_gamma   90.00
#
_symmetry.space_group_name_H-M   'P 1'
#
loop_
_entity.id
_entity.type
_entity.pdbx_description
1 polymer ?
#
loop_
_entity_poly.entity_id
_entity_poly.type
_entity_poly.pdbx_seq_one_letter_code
_entity_poly.pdbx_strand_id
1 'polypeptide(L)'
;MDVAKLGSMSMASIEANKQLERLVALGYPDVADMSEDAFRALARPLIRALERSDLGTDILLVPTRELVTPESLIARTSIDRMAGFTTMPPRDIVSFLPTDGFEPPEGPFYLVIEPHTGTCYTNREPDVARKLIESDERLPLTLEEGLAIATQHPEWLLEKNGFNLLGSRSADGRVPSIWMSQSAPRLGAVWPNSRHTWLGNAYCIARRGVSLIEGRG
;
A
#
# COMPACT_ATOMS: atom_id res chain seq x y z
N MET A 1 -40.15 -12.12 -18.33
CA MET A 1 -39.81 -11.11 -17.30
C MET A 1 -38.49 -11.52 -16.68
N ASP A 2 -37.47 -10.74 -17.02
CA ASP A 2 -36.14 -10.55 -16.43
C ASP A 2 -35.23 -11.75 -16.13
N VAL A 3 -34.57 -12.17 -17.21
CA VAL A 3 -33.19 -12.68 -17.17
C VAL A 3 -32.24 -11.47 -17.16
N ALA A 4 -32.18 -10.73 -16.06
CA ALA A 4 -31.27 -9.58 -15.90
C ALA A 4 -31.00 -9.28 -14.41
N LYS A 5 -30.33 -10.22 -13.71
CA LYS A 5 -29.71 -9.93 -12.40
C LYS A 5 -28.52 -10.84 -12.11
N LEU A 6 -27.72 -11.14 -13.14
CA LEU A 6 -26.31 -11.48 -12.92
C LEU A 6 -25.62 -10.13 -12.66
N GLY A 7 -25.36 -9.82 -11.38
CA GLY A 7 -24.88 -8.52 -10.94
C GLY A 7 -23.65 -8.09 -11.72
N SER A 8 -23.74 -6.96 -12.41
CA SER A 8 -22.57 -6.30 -13.00
C SER A 8 -21.55 -6.05 -11.89
N MET A 9 -20.42 -6.76 -11.91
CA MET A 9 -19.29 -6.45 -11.02
C MET A 9 -18.88 -4.99 -11.24
N SER A 10 -18.59 -4.26 -10.16
CA SER A 10 -18.08 -2.89 -10.24
C SER A 10 -16.62 -2.89 -10.74
N MET A 11 -16.15 -1.77 -11.27
CA MET A 11 -14.73 -1.66 -11.67
C MET A 11 -13.79 -1.88 -10.48
N ALA A 12 -14.14 -1.35 -9.31
CA ALA A 12 -13.38 -1.57 -8.08
C ALA A 12 -13.31 -3.04 -7.68
N SER A 13 -14.40 -3.81 -7.75
CA SER A 13 -14.35 -5.23 -7.35
C SER A 13 -13.51 -6.07 -8.33
N ILE A 14 -13.56 -5.74 -9.63
CA ILE A 14 -12.72 -6.37 -10.66
C ILE A 14 -11.24 -6.06 -10.40
N GLU A 15 -10.89 -4.79 -10.17
CA GLU A 15 -9.51 -4.38 -9.92
C GLU A 15 -8.97 -4.96 -8.60
N ALA A 16 -9.75 -4.93 -7.52
CA ALA A 16 -9.36 -5.55 -6.25
C ALA A 16 -9.12 -7.06 -6.40
N ASN A 17 -9.96 -7.76 -7.17
CA ASN A 17 -9.76 -9.18 -7.43
C ASN A 17 -8.50 -9.46 -8.25
N LYS A 18 -8.20 -8.62 -9.26
CA LYS A 18 -6.95 -8.71 -10.02
C LYS A 18 -5.73 -8.51 -9.13
N GLN A 19 -5.76 -7.52 -8.23
CA GLN A 19 -4.69 -7.28 -7.27
C GLN A 19 -4.53 -8.46 -6.30
N LEU A 20 -5.63 -9.05 -5.81
CA LEU A 20 -5.61 -10.25 -4.97
C LEU A 20 -4.94 -11.43 -5.67
N GLU A 21 -5.33 -11.73 -6.91
CA GLU A 21 -4.74 -12.84 -7.67
C GLU A 21 -3.24 -12.62 -7.92
N ARG A 22 -2.80 -11.36 -8.09
CA ARG A 22 -1.37 -11.04 -8.16
C ARG A 22 -0.65 -11.33 -6.84
N LEU A 23 -1.23 -10.99 -5.68
CA LEU A 23 -0.64 -11.34 -4.37
C LEU A 23 -0.50 -12.86 -4.22
N VAL A 24 -1.52 -13.62 -4.62
CA VAL A 24 -1.49 -15.08 -4.60
C VAL A 24 -0.38 -15.62 -5.50
N ALA A 25 -0.30 -15.16 -6.74
CA ALA A 25 0.74 -15.58 -7.68
C ALA A 25 2.17 -15.26 -7.22
N LEU A 26 2.34 -14.26 -6.35
CA LEU A 26 3.63 -13.90 -5.73
C LEU A 26 3.93 -14.68 -4.44
N GLY A 27 3.07 -15.62 -4.04
CA GLY A 27 3.29 -16.50 -2.89
C GLY A 27 3.01 -15.84 -1.53
N TYR A 28 2.16 -14.81 -1.48
CA TYR A 28 1.71 -14.24 -0.21
C TYR A 28 1.00 -15.25 0.71
N PRO A 29 0.17 -16.18 0.20
CA PRO A 29 -0.44 -17.22 1.04
C PRO A 29 0.60 -18.07 1.79
N ASP A 30 1.69 -18.45 1.13
CA ASP A 30 2.77 -19.23 1.74
C ASP A 30 3.46 -18.47 2.88
N VAL A 31 3.64 -17.15 2.71
CA VAL A 31 4.22 -16.28 3.76
C VAL A 31 3.28 -16.17 4.96
N ALA A 32 1.97 -16.17 4.73
CA ALA A 32 0.97 -16.16 5.77
C ALA A 32 0.75 -17.54 6.43
N ASP A 33 1.45 -18.59 5.97
CA ASP A 33 1.25 -19.99 6.38
C ASP A 33 -0.20 -20.47 6.14
N MET A 34 -0.74 -20.14 4.96
CA MET A 34 -2.11 -20.44 4.57
C MET A 34 -2.18 -21.02 3.15
N SER A 35 -3.24 -21.78 2.86
CA SER A 35 -3.55 -22.13 1.47
C SER A 35 -4.01 -20.92 0.68
N GLU A 36 -3.84 -20.96 -0.65
CA GLU A 36 -4.32 -19.89 -1.51
C GLU A 36 -5.82 -19.64 -1.36
N ASP A 37 -6.62 -20.70 -1.22
CA ASP A 37 -8.08 -20.60 -1.05
C ASP A 37 -8.46 -19.91 0.26
N ALA A 38 -7.75 -20.20 1.35
CA ALA A 38 -7.97 -19.55 2.63
C ALA A 38 -7.56 -18.08 2.57
N PHE A 39 -6.45 -17.76 1.91
CA PHE A 39 -6.01 -16.37 1.70
C PHE A 39 -7.02 -15.58 0.87
N ARG A 40 -7.51 -16.14 -0.24
CA ARG A 40 -8.59 -15.54 -1.05
C ARG A 40 -9.85 -15.31 -0.21
N ALA A 41 -10.20 -16.26 0.66
CA ALA A 41 -11.38 -16.16 1.52
C ALA A 41 -11.34 -14.94 2.46
N LEU A 42 -10.16 -14.54 2.95
CA LEU A 42 -9.99 -13.36 3.80
C LEU A 42 -10.36 -12.05 3.09
N ALA A 43 -10.12 -11.94 1.77
CA ALA A 43 -10.43 -10.75 0.98
C ALA A 43 -11.88 -10.72 0.48
N ARG A 44 -12.61 -11.85 0.49
CA ARG A 44 -13.97 -11.95 -0.06
C ARG A 44 -14.96 -10.95 0.52
N PRO A 45 -15.01 -10.68 1.85
CA PRO A 45 -15.95 -9.69 2.40
C PRO A 45 -15.73 -8.29 1.80
N LEU A 46 -14.46 -7.88 1.67
CA LEU A 46 -14.08 -6.59 1.11
C LEU A 46 -14.43 -6.48 -0.38
N ILE A 47 -14.10 -7.51 -1.16
CA ILE A 47 -14.40 -7.54 -2.61
C ILE A 47 -15.91 -7.54 -2.86
N ARG A 48 -16.70 -8.25 -2.04
CA ARG A 48 -18.17 -8.24 -2.13
C ARG A 48 -18.75 -6.86 -1.81
N ALA A 49 -18.23 -6.18 -0.79
CA ALA A 49 -18.66 -4.82 -0.47
C ALA A 49 -18.41 -3.86 -1.65
N LEU A 50 -17.32 -4.07 -2.40
CA LEU A 50 -17.01 -3.27 -3.60
C LEU A 50 -17.97 -3.48 -4.76
N GLU A 51 -18.65 -4.63 -4.89
CA GLU A 51 -19.56 -4.91 -6.02
C GLU A 51 -20.67 -3.87 -6.16
N ARG A 52 -21.02 -3.17 -5.08
CA ARG A 52 -22.05 -2.12 -5.03
C ARG A 52 -21.46 -0.71 -4.89
N SER A 53 -20.14 -0.56 -4.92
CA SER A 53 -19.47 0.72 -4.80
C SER A 53 -19.40 1.46 -6.15
N ASP A 54 -19.29 2.79 -6.07
CA ASP A 54 -19.02 3.68 -7.20
C ASP A 54 -17.51 3.96 -7.40
N LEU A 55 -16.65 3.29 -6.64
CA LEU A 55 -15.21 3.44 -6.74
C LEU A 55 -14.71 2.94 -8.12
N GLY A 56 -13.74 3.67 -8.66
CA GLY A 56 -13.03 3.31 -9.88
C GLY A 56 -11.93 2.29 -9.64
N THR A 57 -10.96 2.26 -10.56
CA THR A 57 -9.78 1.38 -10.50
C THR A 57 -8.60 2.00 -9.73
N ASP A 58 -8.67 3.29 -9.37
CA ASP A 58 -7.63 3.98 -8.59
C ASP A 58 -7.73 3.61 -7.11
N ILE A 59 -7.56 2.33 -6.85
CA ILE A 59 -7.61 1.70 -5.53
C ILE A 59 -6.41 0.78 -5.36
N LEU A 60 -6.03 0.54 -4.12
CA LEU A 60 -4.97 -0.40 -3.78
C LEU A 60 -5.45 -1.32 -2.65
N LEU A 61 -5.43 -2.63 -2.90
CA LEU A 61 -5.69 -3.67 -1.92
C LEU A 61 -4.42 -3.90 -1.10
N VAL A 62 -4.52 -3.64 0.21
CA VAL A 62 -3.38 -3.72 1.12
C VAL A 62 -3.61 -4.84 2.14
N PRO A 63 -2.76 -5.87 2.20
CA PRO A 63 -2.77 -6.81 3.32
C PRO A 63 -2.25 -6.11 4.58
N THR A 64 -2.88 -6.41 5.71
CA THR A 64 -2.40 -5.92 7.00
C THR A 64 -1.12 -6.63 7.43
N ARG A 65 -0.38 -6.00 8.35
CA ARG A 65 0.88 -6.53 8.85
C ARG A 65 0.74 -7.81 9.66
N GLU A 66 -0.43 -8.02 10.27
CA GLU A 66 -0.78 -9.24 10.99
C GLU A 66 -0.91 -10.42 10.02
N LEU A 67 -1.32 -10.15 8.78
CA LEU A 67 -1.42 -11.17 7.73
C LEU A 67 -0.08 -11.42 7.05
N VAL A 68 0.65 -10.37 6.67
CA VAL A 68 1.96 -10.47 6.01
C VAL A 68 2.92 -9.42 6.53
N THR A 69 4.05 -9.85 7.10
CA THR A 69 5.02 -8.92 7.69
C THR A 69 5.73 -8.07 6.60
N PRO A 70 6.01 -6.78 6.86
CA PRO A 70 6.68 -5.91 5.88
C PRO A 70 8.04 -6.42 5.38
N GLU A 71 8.77 -7.15 6.22
CA GLU A 71 10.04 -7.79 5.84
C GLU A 71 9.85 -8.81 4.72
N SER A 72 8.78 -9.60 4.78
CA SER A 72 8.49 -10.61 3.76
C SER A 72 8.01 -9.98 2.45
N LEU A 73 7.30 -8.84 2.52
CA LEU A 73 6.74 -8.15 1.36
C LEU A 73 7.81 -7.61 0.41
N ILE A 74 8.89 -7.00 0.95
CA ILE A 74 9.92 -6.41 0.09
C ILE A 74 10.64 -7.47 -0.76
N ALA A 75 10.86 -8.67 -0.20
CA ALA A 75 11.50 -9.78 -0.91
C ALA A 75 10.62 -10.39 -2.02
N ARG A 76 9.28 -10.24 -1.91
CA ARG A 76 8.31 -10.71 -2.91
C ARG A 76 7.98 -9.68 -3.99
N THR A 77 8.35 -8.42 -3.76
CA THR A 77 8.26 -7.38 -4.77
C THR A 77 9.35 -7.61 -5.81
N SER A 78 9.03 -7.60 -7.11
CA SER A 78 10.06 -7.72 -8.15
C SER A 78 9.80 -6.82 -9.35
N ILE A 79 10.88 -6.33 -9.95
CA ILE A 79 10.90 -5.55 -11.19
C ILE A 79 11.86 -6.23 -12.15
N ASP A 80 11.43 -6.58 -13.36
CA ASP A 80 12.25 -7.27 -14.36
C ASP A 80 12.99 -8.52 -13.81
N ARG A 81 12.30 -9.30 -12.95
CA ARG A 81 12.83 -10.47 -12.21
C ARG A 81 13.85 -10.16 -11.12
N MET A 82 14.17 -8.89 -10.89
CA MET A 82 15.00 -8.46 -9.77
C MET A 82 14.14 -8.30 -8.52
N ALA A 83 14.37 -9.16 -7.54
CA ALA A 83 13.69 -9.10 -6.25
C ALA A 83 14.08 -7.84 -5.48
N GLY A 84 13.10 -7.26 -4.80
CA GLY A 84 13.31 -6.13 -3.92
C GLY A 84 14.18 -6.52 -2.73
N PHE A 85 14.90 -5.54 -2.19
CA PHE A 85 15.83 -5.78 -1.09
C PHE A 85 15.85 -4.62 -0.10
N THR A 86 16.47 -4.87 1.04
CA THR A 86 16.76 -3.87 2.06
C THR A 86 18.10 -4.16 2.68
N THR A 87 18.80 -3.11 3.11
CA THR A 87 20.02 -3.22 3.92
C THR A 87 19.73 -2.97 5.39
N MET A 88 18.48 -2.67 5.73
CA MET A 88 18.06 -2.48 7.12
C MET A 88 17.91 -3.84 7.79
N PRO A 89 18.34 -3.99 9.05
CA PRO A 89 18.09 -5.22 9.79
C PRO A 89 16.59 -5.42 10.04
N PRO A 90 16.11 -6.66 10.22
CA PRO A 90 14.69 -6.95 10.44
C PRO A 90 14.04 -6.12 11.56
N ARG A 91 14.77 -5.92 12.66
CA ARG A 91 14.35 -5.09 13.80
C ARG A 91 14.03 -3.64 13.43
N ASP A 92 14.74 -3.08 12.45
CA ASP A 92 14.52 -1.70 12.01
C ASP A 92 13.25 -1.65 11.16
N ILE A 93 13.03 -2.65 10.30
CA ILE A 93 11.83 -2.75 9.45
C ILE A 93 10.57 -2.84 10.32
N VAL A 94 10.56 -3.74 11.31
CA VAL A 94 9.40 -3.91 12.22
C VAL A 94 9.17 -2.70 13.13
N SER A 95 10.19 -1.86 13.34
CA SER A 95 10.06 -0.64 14.15
C SER A 95 9.28 0.46 13.45
N PHE A 96 9.12 0.41 12.13
CA PHE A 96 8.27 1.36 11.41
C PHE A 96 6.80 1.00 11.68
N LEU A 97 6.18 1.79 12.55
CA LEU A 97 4.78 1.65 12.90
C LEU A 97 3.99 2.82 12.29
N PRO A 98 2.72 2.62 11.92
CA PRO A 98 1.82 3.73 11.66
C PRO A 98 1.84 4.72 12.82
N THR A 99 1.88 6.02 12.53
CA THR A 99 1.71 7.06 13.55
C THR A 99 0.24 7.32 13.81
N ASP A 100 -0.09 7.83 15.00
CA ASP A 100 -1.45 8.18 15.44
C ASP A 100 -2.30 8.80 14.32
N GLY A 101 -3.45 8.18 14.04
CA GLY A 101 -4.40 8.60 13.02
C GLY A 101 -4.19 7.98 11.64
N PHE A 102 -3.14 7.16 11.45
CA PHE A 102 -2.86 6.44 10.21
C PHE A 102 -2.89 4.91 10.38
N GLU A 103 -3.50 4.42 11.46
CA GLU A 103 -3.75 3.01 11.67
C GLU A 103 -4.60 2.44 10.52
N PRO A 104 -4.33 1.20 10.08
CA PRO A 104 -5.15 0.56 9.07
C PRO A 104 -6.56 0.29 9.63
N PRO A 105 -7.60 0.32 8.77
CA PRO A 105 -8.91 -0.21 9.12
C PRO A 105 -8.84 -1.67 9.58
N GLU A 106 -9.76 -2.07 10.45
CA GLU A 106 -9.85 -3.46 10.93
C GLU A 106 -10.07 -4.47 9.79
N GLY A 107 -9.47 -5.65 9.96
CA GLY A 107 -9.60 -6.79 9.07
C GLY A 107 -8.28 -7.21 8.43
N PRO A 108 -8.26 -8.34 7.70
CA PRO A 108 -7.04 -8.85 7.07
C PRO A 108 -6.57 -8.00 5.87
N PHE A 109 -7.51 -7.32 5.21
CA PHE A 109 -7.27 -6.43 4.08
C PHE A 109 -8.08 -5.14 4.23
N TYR A 110 -7.56 -4.07 3.66
CA TYR A 110 -8.27 -2.81 3.47
C TYR A 110 -7.91 -2.19 2.12
N LEU A 111 -8.64 -1.15 1.73
CA LEU A 111 -8.39 -0.37 0.53
C LEU A 111 -7.75 0.96 0.86
N VAL A 112 -6.79 1.35 0.03
CA VAL A 112 -6.32 2.73 -0.10
C VAL A 112 -6.92 3.32 -1.36
N ILE A 113 -7.47 4.53 -1.26
CA ILE A 113 -8.16 5.22 -2.36
C ILE A 113 -7.24 6.29 -2.95
N GLU A 114 -7.07 6.25 -4.27
CA GLU A 114 -6.25 7.18 -5.06
C GLU A 114 -4.82 7.33 -4.50
N PRO A 115 -4.05 6.24 -4.38
CA PRO A 115 -2.67 6.32 -3.90
C PRO A 115 -1.78 7.10 -4.87
N HIS A 116 -0.90 7.94 -4.32
CA HIS A 116 0.07 8.71 -5.08
C HIS A 116 1.47 8.60 -4.48
N THR A 117 2.49 8.45 -5.33
CA THR A 117 3.92 8.50 -4.96
C THR A 117 4.40 9.88 -4.47
N GLY A 118 3.52 10.88 -4.38
CA GLY A 118 3.85 12.21 -3.86
C GLY A 118 4.71 13.09 -4.76
N THR A 119 4.61 13.01 -6.10
CA THR A 119 5.39 13.83 -7.03
C THR A 119 5.24 15.35 -6.77
N CYS A 120 4.05 15.78 -6.37
CA CYS A 120 3.73 17.17 -6.01
C CYS A 120 4.37 17.63 -4.69
N TYR A 121 4.85 16.70 -3.86
CA TYR A 121 5.57 16.97 -2.61
C TYR A 121 7.05 16.58 -2.68
N THR A 122 7.62 16.48 -3.87
CA THR A 122 9.07 16.29 -4.05
C THR A 122 9.86 17.51 -3.57
N ASN A 123 11.16 17.32 -3.34
CA ASN A 123 12.05 18.41 -2.95
C ASN A 123 11.61 19.11 -1.66
N ARG A 124 11.06 18.34 -0.71
CA ARG A 124 10.65 18.77 0.63
C ARG A 124 11.24 17.81 1.67
N GLU A 125 11.55 18.34 2.84
CA GLU A 125 11.83 17.51 4.01
C GLU A 125 10.56 16.76 4.43
N PRO A 126 10.64 15.49 4.87
CA PRO A 126 9.50 14.72 5.34
C PRO A 126 8.60 15.45 6.35
N ASP A 127 9.16 16.10 7.38
CA ASP A 127 8.35 16.80 8.39
C ASP A 127 7.61 18.02 7.81
N VAL A 128 8.17 18.67 6.80
CA VAL A 128 7.50 19.78 6.08
C VAL A 128 6.41 19.23 5.17
N ALA A 129 6.72 18.17 4.40
CA ALA A 129 5.77 17.55 3.50
C ALA A 129 4.56 16.96 4.23
N ARG A 130 4.75 16.38 5.42
CA ARG A 130 3.65 15.88 6.25
C ARG A 130 2.61 16.95 6.56
N LYS A 131 3.06 18.15 6.96
CA LYS A 131 2.17 19.29 7.24
C LYS A 131 1.44 19.79 6.00
N LEU A 132 2.08 19.74 4.84
CA LEU A 132 1.45 20.12 3.57
C LEU A 132 0.38 19.10 3.14
N ILE A 133 0.70 17.80 3.22
CA ILE A 133 -0.26 16.72 2.94
C ILE A 133 -1.49 16.85 3.83
N GLU A 134 -1.30 17.10 5.13
CA GLU A 134 -2.39 17.33 6.08
C GLU A 134 -3.20 18.59 5.75
N SER A 135 -2.53 19.70 5.42
CA SER A 135 -3.20 20.95 5.01
C SER A 135 -3.99 20.81 3.72
N ASP A 136 -3.62 19.85 2.87
CA ASP A 136 -4.33 19.52 1.62
C ASP A 136 -5.41 18.44 1.84
N GLU A 137 -5.74 18.13 3.09
CA GLU A 137 -6.75 17.14 3.51
C GLU A 137 -6.47 15.73 2.95
N ARG A 138 -5.18 15.39 2.83
CA ARG A 138 -4.70 14.09 2.36
C ARG A 138 -4.08 13.29 3.49
N LEU A 139 -3.97 11.99 3.29
CA LEU A 139 -3.40 11.07 4.27
C LEU A 139 -2.04 10.56 3.78
N PRO A 140 -0.94 10.74 4.54
CA PRO A 140 0.33 10.13 4.19
C PRO A 140 0.25 8.59 4.18
N LEU A 141 0.97 7.95 3.26
CA LEU A 141 1.00 6.48 3.18
C LEU A 141 1.89 5.84 4.26
N THR A 142 1.51 4.66 4.72
CA THR A 142 2.27 3.80 5.65
C THR A 142 3.24 2.88 4.90
N LEU A 143 4.10 2.17 5.66
CA LEU A 143 5.04 1.19 5.13
C LEU A 143 4.33 0.10 4.29
N GLU A 144 3.29 -0.50 4.84
CA GLU A 144 2.53 -1.58 4.21
C GLU A 144 1.91 -1.13 2.88
N GLU A 145 1.39 0.10 2.83
CA GLU A 145 0.77 0.68 1.63
C GLU A 145 1.81 0.95 0.55
N GLY A 146 2.99 1.46 0.94
CA GLY A 146 4.09 1.64 0.00
C GLY A 146 4.59 0.33 -0.60
N LEU A 147 4.67 -0.73 0.20
CA LEU A 147 5.05 -2.07 -0.26
C LEU A 147 3.99 -2.66 -1.18
N ALA A 148 2.70 -2.43 -0.89
CA ALA A 148 1.61 -2.79 -1.77
C ALA A 148 1.69 -2.03 -3.11
N ILE A 149 2.01 -0.73 -3.13
CA ILE A 149 2.27 0.02 -4.38
C ILE A 149 3.41 -0.64 -5.15
N ALA A 150 4.55 -0.90 -4.52
CA ALA A 150 5.69 -1.49 -5.21
C ALA A 150 5.37 -2.88 -5.79
N THR A 151 4.47 -3.63 -5.15
CA THR A 151 4.00 -4.93 -5.60
C THR A 151 3.02 -4.84 -6.77
N GLN A 152 1.99 -4.00 -6.65
CA GLN A 152 0.89 -3.90 -7.60
C GLN A 152 1.24 -3.03 -8.82
N HIS A 153 2.06 -1.99 -8.59
CA HIS A 153 2.50 -0.99 -9.56
C HIS A 153 4.03 -0.84 -9.57
N PRO A 154 4.79 -1.92 -9.83
CA PRO A 154 6.25 -1.87 -9.89
C PRO A 154 6.79 -0.79 -10.83
N GLU A 155 6.11 -0.55 -11.95
CA GLU A 155 6.46 0.42 -12.97
C GLU A 155 6.49 1.86 -12.43
N TRP A 156 5.75 2.18 -11.36
CA TRP A 156 5.73 3.53 -10.79
C TRP A 156 7.10 3.96 -10.23
N LEU A 157 7.92 3.01 -9.77
CA LEU A 157 9.28 3.31 -9.30
C LEU A 157 10.22 3.71 -10.45
N LEU A 158 9.89 3.35 -11.69
CA LEU A 158 10.64 3.72 -12.91
C LEU A 158 10.05 4.97 -13.58
N GLU A 159 8.73 5.04 -13.69
CA GLU A 159 8.02 6.06 -14.47
C GLU A 159 7.74 7.34 -13.67
N LYS A 160 7.61 7.22 -12.34
CA LYS A 160 7.31 8.35 -11.45
C LYS A 160 8.55 8.72 -10.64
N ASN A 161 8.70 8.13 -9.46
CA ASN A 161 9.73 8.47 -8.48
C ASN A 161 9.81 7.42 -7.38
N GLY A 162 10.94 7.37 -6.67
CA GLY A 162 10.95 6.75 -5.33
C GLY A 162 10.19 7.64 -4.34
N PHE A 163 9.71 7.10 -3.23
CA PHE A 163 8.84 7.84 -2.32
C PHE A 163 9.04 7.50 -0.85
N ASN A 164 8.81 8.51 0.00
CA ASN A 164 8.75 8.41 1.45
C ASN A 164 7.34 8.07 1.91
N LEU A 165 7.23 7.35 3.02
CA LEU A 165 5.98 6.82 3.59
C LEU A 165 5.75 7.46 4.97
N LEU A 166 5.28 8.70 4.98
CA LEU A 166 5.23 9.54 6.20
C LEU A 166 4.15 9.13 7.20
N GLY A 167 3.28 8.19 6.80
CA GLY A 167 2.28 7.58 7.67
C GLY A 167 2.92 6.62 8.67
N SER A 168 4.17 6.20 8.44
CA SER A 168 4.93 5.37 9.37
C SER A 168 6.20 6.06 9.87
N ARG A 169 6.61 5.71 11.09
CA ARG A 169 7.83 6.22 11.72
C ARG A 169 8.48 5.15 12.60
N SER A 170 9.81 5.10 12.63
CA SER A 170 10.56 4.25 13.55
C SER A 170 10.71 4.90 14.93
N ALA A 171 11.09 4.12 15.93
CA ALA A 171 11.33 4.61 17.28
C ALA A 171 12.43 5.69 17.37
N ASP A 172 13.42 5.65 16.47
CA ASP A 172 14.47 6.66 16.36
C ASP A 172 14.08 7.86 15.47
N GLY A 173 12.84 7.90 14.98
CA GLY A 173 12.26 9.01 14.26
C GLY A 173 12.44 8.97 12.74
N ARG A 174 13.14 7.98 12.17
CA ARG A 174 13.28 7.85 10.70
C ARG A 174 11.94 7.54 10.03
N VAL A 175 11.90 7.82 8.73
CA VAL A 175 10.76 7.57 7.86
C VAL A 175 11.15 6.49 6.85
N PRO A 176 10.30 5.47 6.59
CA PRO A 176 10.58 4.46 5.59
C PRO A 176 10.39 5.03 4.18
N SER A 177 11.20 4.56 3.23
CA SER A 177 11.14 4.99 1.83
C SER A 177 11.43 3.83 0.89
N ILE A 178 10.83 3.87 -0.31
CA ILE A 178 11.03 2.87 -1.36
C ILE A 178 11.54 3.56 -2.62
N TRP A 179 12.59 3.03 -3.24
CA TRP A 179 13.16 3.57 -4.48
C TRP A 179 13.88 2.52 -5.32
N MET A 180 14.21 2.86 -6.58
CA MET A 180 15.05 2.00 -7.41
C MET A 180 16.52 2.09 -7.01
N SER A 181 17.15 0.94 -6.81
CA SER A 181 18.60 0.82 -6.56
C SER A 181 19.10 -0.47 -7.19
N GLN A 182 20.22 -0.44 -7.93
CA GLN A 182 20.79 -1.63 -8.56
C GLN A 182 19.76 -2.42 -9.40
N SER A 183 18.90 -1.69 -10.14
CA SER A 183 17.81 -2.25 -10.94
C SER A 183 16.76 -3.06 -10.17
N ALA A 184 16.66 -2.87 -8.86
CA ALA A 184 15.66 -3.50 -8.00
C ALA A 184 14.97 -2.48 -7.08
N PRO A 185 13.73 -2.76 -6.62
CA PRO A 185 13.13 -2.01 -5.51
C PRO A 185 13.98 -2.13 -4.26
N ARG A 186 14.25 -1.00 -3.62
CA ARG A 186 14.94 -0.94 -2.34
C ARG A 186 14.04 -0.31 -1.30
N LEU A 187 13.83 -1.02 -0.20
CA LEU A 187 13.31 -0.45 1.03
C LEU A 187 14.49 0.10 1.85
N GLY A 188 14.35 1.34 2.33
CA GLY A 188 15.29 1.95 3.24
C GLY A 188 14.61 3.01 4.09
N ALA A 189 15.40 3.94 4.64
CA ALA A 189 14.89 4.97 5.52
C ALA A 189 15.65 6.29 5.37
N VAL A 190 14.95 7.39 5.60
CA VAL A 190 15.49 8.76 5.59
C VAL A 190 15.22 9.45 6.92
N TRP A 191 16.03 10.46 7.24
CA TRP A 191 15.75 11.31 8.41
C TRP A 191 14.64 12.32 8.10
N PRO A 192 13.85 12.74 9.11
CA PRO A 192 12.71 13.64 8.89
C PRO A 192 13.04 15.02 8.30
N ASN A 193 14.29 15.45 8.44
CA ASN A 193 14.84 16.70 7.92
C ASN A 193 15.68 16.50 6.64
N SER A 194 15.75 15.27 6.10
CA SER A 194 16.51 14.99 4.88
C SER A 194 15.69 15.31 3.64
N ARG A 195 16.12 16.34 2.93
CA ARG A 195 15.52 16.78 1.67
C ARG A 195 16.12 16.01 0.48
N HIS A 196 15.24 15.41 -0.32
CA HIS A 196 15.62 14.78 -1.59
C HIS A 196 14.77 15.35 -2.73
N THR A 197 15.42 15.71 -3.84
CA THR A 197 14.75 16.27 -5.02
C THR A 197 13.97 15.22 -5.81
N TRP A 198 14.36 13.95 -5.68
CA TRP A 198 13.85 12.82 -6.46
C TRP A 198 12.91 11.90 -5.67
N LEU A 199 12.81 12.06 -4.34
CA LEU A 199 11.83 11.36 -3.53
C LEU A 199 10.57 12.20 -3.39
N GLY A 200 9.42 11.62 -3.73
CA GLY A 200 8.12 12.17 -3.38
C GLY A 200 7.74 11.81 -1.95
N ASN A 201 6.72 12.49 -1.41
CA ASN A 201 6.16 12.17 -0.10
C ASN A 201 4.75 11.63 -0.32
N ALA A 202 4.61 10.30 -0.23
CA ALA A 202 3.43 9.59 -0.72
C ALA A 202 2.20 9.80 0.14
N TYR A 203 1.04 9.82 -0.50
CA TYR A 203 -0.25 10.07 0.14
C TYR A 203 -1.38 9.31 -0.54
N CYS A 204 -2.56 9.29 0.09
CA CYS A 204 -3.84 8.86 -0.46
C CYS A 204 -4.96 9.79 0.00
N ILE A 205 -6.16 9.57 -0.52
CA ILE A 205 -7.36 10.34 -0.15
C ILE A 205 -8.10 9.68 1.02
N ALA A 206 -8.12 8.35 1.08
CA ALA A 206 -8.80 7.63 2.15
C ALA A 206 -8.30 6.20 2.33
N ARG A 207 -8.57 5.64 3.52
CA ARG A 207 -8.49 4.20 3.83
C ARG A 207 -9.89 3.67 4.09
N ARG A 208 -10.22 2.49 3.57
CA ARG A 208 -11.55 1.87 3.71
C ARG A 208 -11.45 0.39 4.05
N GLY A 209 -11.99 0.00 5.20
CA GLY A 209 -12.29 -1.40 5.52
C GLY A 209 -13.69 -1.80 5.08
N VAL A 210 -14.08 -3.05 5.35
CA VAL A 210 -15.38 -3.61 4.95
C VAL A 210 -16.56 -2.75 5.47
N SER A 211 -16.55 -2.42 6.75
CA SER A 211 -17.61 -1.64 7.42
C SER A 211 -17.80 -0.23 6.81
N LEU A 212 -16.72 0.39 6.35
CA LEU A 212 -16.73 1.73 5.77
C LEU A 212 -17.14 1.77 4.30
N ILE A 213 -17.18 0.61 3.62
CA ILE A 213 -17.65 0.48 2.23
C ILE A 213 -19.15 0.16 2.22
N GLU A 214 -19.60 -0.69 3.15
CA GLU A 214 -21.02 -1.02 3.31
C GLU A 214 -21.82 0.14 3.94
N GLY A 215 -21.17 0.99 4.73
CA GLY A 215 -21.77 2.10 5.47
C GLY A 215 -22.19 3.34 4.66
N ARG A 216 -22.42 3.25 3.34
CA ARG A 216 -23.09 4.33 2.60
C ARG A 216 -24.60 4.24 2.79
N GLY A 217 -25.07 4.87 3.87
CA GLY A 217 -26.40 5.46 3.99
C GLY A 217 -26.27 6.98 4.01
#